data_AF-A0A662IVF5-F1
#
_entry.id   AF-A0A662IVF5-F1
#
_cell.length_a   1.000
_cell.length_b   1.000
_cell.length_c   1.000
_cell.angle_alpha   90.00
_cell.angle_beta   90.00
_cell.angle_gamma   90.00
#
_symmetry.space_group_name_H-M   'P 1'
#
loop_
_entity.id
_entity.type
_entity.pdbx_description
1 polymer ?
#
loop_
_entity_poly.entity_id
_entity_poly.type
_entity_poly.pdbx_seq_one_letter_code
_entity_poly.pdbx_strand_id
1 'polypeptide(L)'
;PSKPFGPRNVVSGVARPERWTNIWISDPEKGFPQTLTLNLGEPVAFNTVYLTFDTYLHEDTYSFPPLYKVPECVKDYTLKALCREGWRTIVEYKGNYHRRNIHHFETVKASKLKLEVQSTNGAPTARVYEVRIYKE
;
A
#
# COMPACT_ATOMS: atom_id res chain seq x y z
N PRO A 1 -15.81 5.54 10.33
CA PRO A 1 -14.44 5.88 9.86
C PRO A 1 -14.23 7.39 9.77
N SER A 2 -13.15 7.91 10.38
CA SER A 2 -12.78 9.33 10.26
C SER A 2 -12.46 9.69 8.80
N LYS A 3 -12.96 10.85 8.35
CA LYS A 3 -12.84 11.32 6.96
C LYS A 3 -11.42 11.67 6.45
N PRO A 4 -10.41 12.02 7.28
CA PRO A 4 -9.11 12.42 6.74
C PRO A 4 -8.29 11.23 6.22
N PHE A 5 -8.74 9.98 6.39
CA PHE A 5 -7.97 8.77 6.04
C PHE A 5 -8.47 8.06 4.77
N GLY A 6 -9.07 8.82 3.85
CA GLY A 6 -9.68 8.27 2.65
C GLY A 6 -8.67 7.71 1.62
N PRO A 7 -9.13 6.86 0.70
CA PRO A 7 -8.27 6.22 -0.31
C PRO A 7 -7.61 7.21 -1.28
N ARG A 8 -8.17 8.42 -1.45
CA ARG A 8 -7.57 9.47 -2.32
C ARG A 8 -6.20 9.94 -1.84
N ASN A 9 -5.87 9.74 -0.58
CA ASN A 9 -4.60 10.17 -0.02
C ASN A 9 -3.39 9.45 -0.63
N VAL A 10 -3.57 8.20 -1.08
CA VAL A 10 -2.48 7.36 -1.61
C VAL A 10 -1.91 7.83 -2.95
N VAL A 11 -2.61 8.74 -3.61
CA VAL A 11 -2.21 9.34 -4.90
C VAL A 11 -1.99 10.86 -4.77
N SER A 12 -1.87 11.37 -3.54
CA SER A 12 -1.63 12.80 -3.28
C SER A 12 -0.24 13.29 -3.72
N GLY A 13 0.71 12.37 -3.93
CA GLY A 13 2.11 12.66 -4.18
C GLY A 13 2.92 12.97 -2.92
N VAL A 14 2.30 12.90 -1.74
CA VAL A 14 2.95 13.14 -0.44
C VAL A 14 2.97 11.86 0.37
N ALA A 15 4.17 11.38 0.70
CA ALA A 15 4.38 10.05 1.29
C ALA A 15 4.52 10.04 2.83
N ARG A 16 4.14 11.14 3.50
CA ARG A 16 4.23 11.34 4.96
C ARG A 16 3.25 12.44 5.43
N PRO A 17 2.93 12.53 6.73
CA PRO A 17 2.06 13.57 7.24
C PRO A 17 2.83 14.89 7.34
N GLU A 18 2.78 15.71 6.28
CA GLU A 18 3.40 17.03 6.26
C GLU A 18 2.39 18.11 6.66
N ARG A 19 1.58 18.59 5.70
CA ARG A 19 0.50 19.57 5.92
C ARG A 19 -0.86 18.93 6.18
N TRP A 20 -1.00 17.64 5.88
CA TRP A 20 -2.22 16.83 6.06
C TRP A 20 -1.84 15.38 6.35
N THR A 21 -2.81 14.51 6.62
CA THR A 21 -2.55 13.11 7.01
C THR A 21 -1.91 12.28 5.89
N ASN A 22 -2.30 12.50 4.62
CA ASN A 22 -1.77 11.85 3.42
C ASN A 22 -1.71 10.31 3.50
N ILE A 23 -2.63 9.70 4.25
CA ILE A 23 -2.63 8.27 4.50
C ILE A 23 -4.02 7.68 4.31
N TRP A 24 -4.09 6.51 3.69
CA TRP A 24 -5.27 5.66 3.77
C TRP A 24 -5.17 4.71 4.97
N ILE A 25 -6.23 4.65 5.78
CA ILE A 25 -6.37 3.69 6.88
C ILE A 25 -7.64 2.89 6.63
N SER A 26 -7.52 1.56 6.67
CA SER A 26 -8.65 0.65 6.46
C SER A 26 -9.63 0.65 7.64
N ASP A 27 -10.80 0.05 7.44
CA ASP A 27 -11.82 -0.09 8.47
C ASP A 27 -11.40 -1.17 9.50
N PRO A 28 -11.17 -0.82 10.78
CA PRO A 28 -10.72 -1.79 11.80
C PRO A 28 -11.76 -2.90 12.07
N GLU A 29 -13.05 -2.62 11.87
CA GLU A 29 -14.13 -3.57 12.17
C GLU A 29 -14.28 -4.68 11.13
N LYS A 30 -13.62 -4.52 9.97
CA LYS A 30 -13.75 -5.46 8.84
C LYS A 30 -12.68 -6.55 8.83
N GLY A 31 -11.71 -6.51 9.74
CA GLY A 31 -10.59 -7.45 9.77
C GLY A 31 -9.77 -7.45 8.48
N PHE A 32 -9.03 -8.52 8.19
CA PHE A 32 -8.32 -8.70 6.92
C PHE A 32 -9.00 -9.79 6.07
N PRO A 33 -8.92 -9.72 4.73
CA PRO A 33 -8.13 -8.78 3.92
C PRO A 33 -8.78 -7.40 3.74
N GLN A 34 -7.94 -6.38 3.54
CA GLN A 34 -8.35 -5.01 3.23
C GLN A 34 -7.85 -4.63 1.83
N THR A 35 -8.65 -3.91 1.06
CA THR A 35 -8.33 -3.62 -0.33
C THR A 35 -8.32 -2.13 -0.64
N LEU A 36 -7.35 -1.74 -1.46
CA LEU A 36 -7.22 -0.43 -2.06
C LEU A 36 -7.13 -0.62 -3.58
N THR A 37 -8.00 0.04 -4.35
CA THR A 37 -8.01 -0.07 -5.81
C THR A 37 -7.77 1.29 -6.45
N LEU A 38 -6.72 1.38 -7.25
CA LEU A 38 -6.44 2.50 -8.14
C LEU A 38 -7.13 2.22 -9.48
N ASN A 39 -8.00 3.14 -9.88
CA ASN A 39 -8.60 3.13 -11.22
C ASN A 39 -7.78 4.06 -12.12
N LEU A 40 -7.20 3.51 -13.18
CA LEU A 40 -6.32 4.25 -14.09
C LEU A 40 -7.11 4.99 -15.19
N GLY A 41 -8.43 4.79 -15.25
CA GLY A 41 -9.31 5.37 -16.27
C GLY A 41 -9.27 4.59 -17.58
N GLU A 42 -8.07 4.34 -18.10
CA GLU A 42 -7.82 3.56 -19.31
C GLU A 42 -6.74 2.48 -19.10
N PRO A 43 -6.60 1.49 -20.01
CA PRO A 43 -5.53 0.51 -19.93
C PRO A 43 -4.13 1.13 -20.12
N VAL A 44 -3.36 1.24 -19.03
CA VAL A 44 -1.99 1.77 -19.01
C VAL A 44 -0.98 0.62 -18.92
N ALA A 45 0.13 0.75 -19.64
CA ALA A 45 1.24 -0.20 -19.57
C ALA A 45 2.26 0.22 -18.49
N PHE A 46 2.60 -0.69 -17.58
CA PHE A 46 3.55 -0.46 -16.49
C PHE A 46 4.25 -1.75 -16.05
N ASN A 47 5.42 -1.63 -15.43
CA ASN A 47 6.25 -2.74 -14.95
C ASN A 47 6.79 -2.52 -13.54
N THR A 48 6.50 -1.36 -12.92
CA THR A 48 7.01 -1.02 -11.60
C THR A 48 5.94 -0.39 -10.72
N VAL A 49 5.83 -0.86 -9.47
CA VAL A 49 4.93 -0.29 -8.45
C VAL A 49 5.72 0.06 -7.20
N TYR A 50 5.58 1.30 -6.73
CA TYR A 50 6.16 1.76 -5.48
C TYR A 50 5.06 1.83 -4.43
N LEU A 51 5.33 1.28 -3.25
CA LEU A 51 4.43 1.29 -2.10
C LEU A 51 5.15 1.96 -0.92
N THR A 52 4.47 2.90 -0.27
CA THR A 52 4.90 3.48 0.99
C THR A 52 3.89 3.17 2.09
N PHE A 53 4.31 2.35 3.06
CA PHE A 53 3.52 1.91 4.20
C PHE A 53 3.75 2.78 5.44
N ASP A 54 2.88 2.62 6.44
CA ASP A 54 3.07 3.25 7.74
C ASP A 54 4.07 2.47 8.59
N THR A 55 5.16 3.15 8.97
CA THR A 55 6.14 2.66 9.94
C THR A 55 6.19 3.58 11.14
N TYR A 56 5.04 4.20 11.47
CA TYR A 56 4.82 5.01 12.66
C TYR A 56 5.84 6.14 12.81
N LEU A 57 6.04 6.89 11.73
CA LEU A 57 6.96 8.05 11.67
C LEU A 57 6.58 9.21 12.61
N HIS A 58 5.48 9.10 13.35
CA HIS A 58 5.13 10.05 14.40
C HIS A 58 6.12 10.00 15.57
N GLU A 59 6.69 8.82 15.86
CA GLU A 59 7.63 8.68 16.97
C GLU A 59 9.08 8.60 16.51
N ASP A 60 9.96 9.10 17.38
CA ASP A 60 11.40 8.92 17.23
C ASP A 60 11.75 7.45 17.46
N THR A 61 12.30 6.83 16.42
CA THR A 61 12.71 5.43 16.43
C THR A 61 13.86 5.12 17.41
N TYR A 62 14.48 6.14 18.02
CA TYR A 62 15.54 5.96 19.03
C TYR A 62 15.11 5.05 20.20
N SER A 63 13.82 5.08 20.57
CA SER A 63 13.29 4.26 21.67
C SER A 63 12.90 2.84 21.24
N PHE A 64 13.02 2.49 19.96
CA PHE A 64 12.62 1.18 19.47
C PHE A 64 13.66 0.12 19.87
N PRO A 65 13.23 -1.04 20.39
CA PRO A 65 14.15 -2.13 20.65
C PRO A 65 14.78 -2.64 19.34
N PRO A 66 15.93 -3.33 19.40
CA PRO A 66 16.54 -3.92 18.21
C PRO A 66 15.55 -4.81 17.44
N LEU A 67 15.54 -4.67 16.11
CA LEU A 67 14.68 -5.44 15.20
C LEU A 67 13.16 -5.24 15.43
N TYR A 68 12.75 -4.15 16.08
CA TYR A 68 11.35 -3.84 16.27
C TYR A 68 10.60 -3.74 14.94
N LYS A 69 9.49 -4.46 14.84
CA LYS A 69 8.57 -4.39 13.70
C LYS A 69 7.39 -3.52 14.10
N VAL A 70 7.26 -2.40 13.43
CA VAL A 70 6.15 -1.46 13.66
C VAL A 70 4.82 -2.17 13.40
N PRO A 71 3.90 -2.27 14.39
CA PRO A 71 2.64 -3.00 14.26
C PRO A 71 1.78 -2.56 13.06
N GLU A 72 1.77 -1.27 12.76
CA GLU A 72 1.04 -0.61 11.67
C GLU A 72 1.54 -0.99 10.27
N CYS A 73 2.80 -1.45 10.18
CA CYS A 73 3.40 -1.74 8.90
C CYS A 73 2.72 -2.97 8.30
N VAL A 74 2.22 -2.79 7.06
CA VAL A 74 1.66 -3.87 6.25
C VAL A 74 2.70 -4.97 6.10
N LYS A 75 2.34 -6.21 6.43
CA LYS A 75 3.24 -7.37 6.46
C LYS A 75 3.06 -8.25 5.24
N ASP A 76 1.83 -8.68 4.99
CA ASP A 76 1.49 -9.56 3.87
C ASP A 76 0.52 -8.85 2.93
N TYR A 77 0.84 -8.81 1.65
CA TYR A 77 -0.02 -8.20 0.64
C TYR A 77 0.18 -8.80 -0.76
N THR A 78 -0.81 -8.57 -1.61
CA THR A 78 -0.80 -8.96 -3.03
C THR A 78 -1.15 -7.74 -3.90
N LEU A 79 -0.43 -7.57 -5.01
CA LEU A 79 -0.82 -6.66 -6.08
C LEU A 79 -1.50 -7.44 -7.19
N LYS A 80 -2.69 -7.00 -7.58
CA LYS A 80 -3.47 -7.55 -8.69
C LYS A 80 -3.72 -6.48 -9.73
N ALA A 81 -3.52 -6.78 -11.00
CA ALA A 81 -3.79 -5.89 -12.11
C ALA A 81 -5.03 -6.38 -12.89
N LEU A 82 -5.94 -5.47 -13.26
CA LEU A 82 -7.08 -5.79 -14.11
C LEU A 82 -6.67 -5.66 -15.58
N CYS A 83 -6.26 -6.77 -16.17
CA CYS A 83 -5.91 -6.91 -17.58
C CYS A 83 -7.16 -7.22 -18.42
N ARG A 84 -6.98 -7.33 -19.75
CA ARG A 84 -8.07 -7.68 -20.69
C ARG A 84 -8.77 -9.00 -20.32
N GLU A 85 -8.00 -9.99 -19.86
CA GLU A 85 -8.48 -11.33 -19.49
C GLU A 85 -9.07 -11.40 -18.07
N GLY A 86 -8.95 -10.32 -17.28
CA GLY A 86 -9.42 -10.26 -15.90
C GLY A 86 -8.32 -9.89 -14.91
N TRP A 87 -8.59 -10.16 -13.63
CA TRP A 87 -7.64 -9.89 -12.55
C TRP A 87 -6.50 -10.90 -12.59
N ARG A 88 -5.27 -10.40 -12.73
CA ARG A 88 -4.03 -11.18 -12.62
C ARG A 88 -3.24 -10.74 -11.39
N THR A 89 -2.80 -11.68 -10.58
CA THR A 89 -1.80 -11.38 -9.53
C THR A 89 -0.46 -11.11 -10.19
N ILE A 90 0.13 -9.95 -9.90
CA ILE A 90 1.43 -9.53 -10.43
C ILE A 90 2.54 -9.58 -9.37
N VAL A 91 2.19 -9.46 -8.08
CA VAL A 91 3.13 -9.57 -6.96
C VAL A 91 2.43 -10.20 -5.77
N GLU A 92 3.10 -11.14 -5.11
CA GLU A 92 2.78 -11.59 -3.75
C GLU A 92 3.98 -11.32 -2.86
N TYR A 93 3.76 -10.68 -1.71
CA TYR A 93 4.82 -10.33 -0.78
C TYR A 93 4.41 -10.72 0.64
N LYS A 94 5.34 -11.32 1.38
CA LYS A 94 5.13 -11.81 2.75
C LYS A 94 6.21 -11.28 3.68
N GLY A 95 5.85 -11.05 4.95
CA GLY A 95 6.81 -10.73 6.00
C GLY A 95 7.42 -9.32 5.92
N ASN A 96 6.74 -8.36 5.30
CA ASN A 96 7.24 -6.99 5.20
C ASN A 96 7.36 -6.30 6.56
N TYR A 97 8.44 -5.55 6.73
CA TYR A 97 8.64 -4.59 7.81
C TYR A 97 9.27 -3.28 7.28
N HIS A 98 9.50 -3.18 5.96
CA HIS A 98 10.05 -2.00 5.34
C HIS A 98 8.95 -0.97 5.03
N ARG A 99 9.30 0.31 5.20
CA ARG A 99 8.42 1.42 4.86
C ARG A 99 8.14 1.47 3.36
N ARG A 100 9.19 1.38 2.55
CA ARG A 100 9.11 1.54 1.10
C ARG A 100 9.48 0.22 0.43
N ASN A 101 8.55 -0.29 -0.38
CA ASN A 101 8.79 -1.43 -1.24
C ASN A 101 8.61 -1.02 -2.70
N ILE A 102 9.57 -1.45 -3.52
CA ILE A 102 9.52 -1.29 -4.96
C ILE A 102 9.42 -2.68 -5.55
N HIS A 103 8.45 -2.88 -6.42
CA HIS A 103 8.29 -4.14 -7.14
C HIS A 103 8.48 -3.91 -8.63
N HIS A 104 9.40 -4.67 -9.22
CA HIS A 104 9.61 -4.78 -10.66
C HIS A 104 9.08 -6.13 -11.14
N PHE A 105 8.37 -6.14 -12.28
CA PHE A 105 7.77 -7.33 -12.86
C PHE A 105 7.64 -7.17 -14.39
N GLU A 106 7.21 -8.22 -15.09
CA GLU A 106 6.97 -8.13 -16.54
C GLU A 106 5.92 -7.06 -16.87
N THR A 107 6.12 -6.29 -17.94
CA THR A 107 5.18 -5.22 -18.32
C THR A 107 3.77 -5.78 -18.49
N VAL A 108 2.82 -5.23 -17.73
CA VAL A 108 1.40 -5.51 -17.86
C VAL A 108 0.67 -4.30 -18.43
N LYS A 109 -0.42 -4.54 -19.16
CA LYS A 109 -1.36 -3.49 -19.59
C LYS A 109 -2.68 -3.68 -18.84
N ALA A 110 -3.01 -2.76 -17.96
CA ALA A 110 -4.15 -2.89 -17.05
C ALA A 110 -4.91 -1.58 -16.84
N SER A 111 -6.20 -1.67 -16.55
CA SER A 111 -7.07 -0.52 -16.27
C SER A 111 -7.22 -0.22 -14.78
N LYS A 112 -6.89 -1.18 -13.91
CA LYS A 112 -6.90 -1.03 -12.45
C LYS A 112 -5.72 -1.75 -11.82
N LEU A 113 -5.22 -1.19 -10.73
CA LEU A 113 -4.29 -1.85 -9.82
C LEU A 113 -4.99 -2.00 -8.46
N LYS A 114 -4.96 -3.19 -7.88
CA LYS A 114 -5.50 -3.49 -6.56
C LYS A 114 -4.37 -3.93 -5.65
N LEU A 115 -4.22 -3.25 -4.53
CA LEU A 115 -3.48 -3.72 -3.37
C LEU A 115 -4.45 -4.42 -2.43
N GLU A 116 -4.20 -5.69 -2.15
CA GLU A 116 -4.92 -6.50 -1.17
C GLU A 116 -3.97 -6.79 -0.01
N VAL A 117 -4.23 -6.17 1.13
CA VAL A 117 -3.45 -6.36 2.36
C VAL A 117 -4.08 -7.50 3.15
N GLN A 118 -3.32 -8.57 3.39
CA GLN A 118 -3.79 -9.72 4.15
C GLN A 118 -3.43 -9.66 5.64
N SER A 119 -2.37 -8.93 6.01
CA SER A 119 -2.01 -8.75 7.42
C SER A 119 -1.03 -7.59 7.62
N THR A 120 -0.89 -7.17 8.88
CA THR A 120 0.14 -6.23 9.36
C THR A 120 1.07 -6.95 10.35
N ASN A 121 2.02 -6.22 10.91
CA ASN A 121 2.87 -6.73 11.99
C ASN A 121 2.20 -6.72 13.38
N GLY A 122 0.95 -6.26 13.51
CA GLY A 122 0.19 -6.32 14.75
C GLY A 122 -1.02 -5.40 14.84
N ALA A 123 -1.13 -4.38 13.97
CA ALA A 123 -2.26 -3.46 13.98
C ALA A 123 -3.50 -4.03 13.27
N PRO A 124 -4.73 -3.72 13.72
CA PRO A 124 -5.96 -4.22 13.10
C PRO A 124 -6.30 -3.53 11.76
N THR A 125 -5.49 -2.58 11.29
CA THR A 125 -5.77 -1.76 10.11
C THR A 125 -4.61 -1.78 9.12
N ALA A 126 -4.89 -1.90 7.82
CA ALA A 126 -3.93 -1.57 6.76
C ALA A 126 -3.74 -0.06 6.68
N ARG A 127 -2.48 0.38 6.55
CA ARG A 127 -2.11 1.79 6.45
C ARG A 127 -1.13 2.03 5.30
N VAL A 128 -1.51 2.89 4.36
CA VAL A 128 -0.73 3.16 3.13
C VAL A 128 -0.68 4.65 2.89
N TYR A 129 0.53 5.21 2.81
CA TYR A 129 0.75 6.61 2.47
C TYR A 129 0.68 6.84 0.97
N GLU A 130 1.26 5.92 0.19
CA GLU A 130 1.46 6.18 -1.23
C GLU A 130 1.51 4.92 -2.07
N VAL A 131 0.92 5.01 -3.27
CA VAL A 131 1.05 4.04 -4.34
C VAL A 131 1.43 4.79 -5.62
N ARG A 132 2.57 4.44 -6.23
CA ARG A 132 2.99 4.97 -7.54
C ARG A 132 3.20 3.84 -8.54
N ILE A 133 2.95 4.14 -9.80
CA ILE A 133 3.09 3.20 -10.91
C ILE A 133 3.99 3.84 -11.96
N TYR A 134 4.97 3.08 -12.45
CA TYR A 134 5.93 3.54 -13.45
C TYR A 134 6.11 2.52 -14.56
N LYS A 135 6.60 3.01 -15.71
CA LYS A 135 7.14 2.21 -16.80
C LYS A 135 8.62 2.56 -16.93
N GLU A 136 9.47 1.73 -16.33
CA GLU A 136 10.93 1.88 -16.29
C GLU A 136 11.63 1.04 -17.36
#